data_AF-A0A353Y7U6-F1
#
_entry.id   AF-A0A353Y7U6-F1
#
_cell.length_a   1.000
_cell.length_b   1.000
_cell.length_c   1.000
_cell.angle_alpha   90.00
_cell.angle_beta   90.00
_cell.angle_gamma   90.00
#
_symmetry.space_group_name_H-M   'P 1'
#
loop_
_entity.id
_entity.type
_entity.pdbx_description
1 polymer ?
#
loop_
_entity_poly.entity_id
_entity_poly.type
_entity_poly.pdbx_seq_one_letter_code
_entity_poly.pdbx_strand_id
1 'polypeptide(L)'
;STAPFVGLFGTVWGIYHALLSIGLAGQATIDRVAGPIGEALIMTALGLAVAIPAVLGYNALVRGNKAVLGTLNSFAHDLHAYFVTGARVGGGADAKIVPMKKA
;
A
#
# COMPACT_ATOMS: atom_id res chain seq x y z
N SER A 1 3.78 -0.67 -7.17
CA SER A 1 3.70 -2.09 -6.77
C SER A 1 4.76 -2.98 -7.42
N THR A 2 5.89 -2.44 -7.87
CA THR A 2 6.93 -3.21 -8.59
C THR A 2 7.96 -3.88 -7.66
N ALA A 3 8.13 -3.38 -6.43
CA ALA A 3 9.13 -3.85 -5.47
C ALA A 3 9.22 -5.39 -5.25
N PRO A 4 8.11 -6.14 -5.06
CA PRO A 4 8.22 -7.59 -4.86
C PRO A 4 8.63 -8.32 -6.15
N PHE A 5 8.27 -7.79 -7.32
CA PHE A 5 8.67 -8.36 -8.60
C PHE A 5 10.15 -8.16 -8.89
N VAL A 6 10.77 -7.10 -8.37
CA VAL A 6 12.23 -6.90 -8.44
C VAL A 6 12.97 -7.97 -7.63
N GLY A 7 12.46 -8.32 -6.44
CA GLY A 7 13.02 -9.40 -5.63
C GLY A 7 12.90 -10.78 -6.30
N LEU A 8 11.72 -11.07 -6.87
CA LEU A 8 11.48 -12.30 -7.65
C LEU A 8 12.36 -12.39 -8.90
N PHE A 9 12.57 -11.28 -9.61
CA PHE A 9 13.47 -11.25 -10.76
C PHE A 9 14.90 -11.62 -10.35
N GLY A 10 15.38 -11.08 -9.23
CA GLY A 10 16.69 -11.40 -8.69
C GLY A 10 16.87 -12.88 -8.35
N THR A 11 15.84 -13.53 -7.78
CA THR A 11 15.90 -14.97 -7.49
C THR A 11 15.96 -15.82 -8.76
N VAL A 12 15.14 -15.50 -9.75
CA VAL A 12 15.12 -16.21 -11.04
C VAL A 12 16.47 -16.08 -11.75
N TRP A 13 17.03 -14.86 -11.78
CA TRP A 13 18.33 -14.61 -12.39
C TRP A 13 19.48 -15.35 -11.68
N GLY A 14 19.51 -15.32 -10.34
CA GLY A 14 20.53 -15.99 -9.54
C GLY A 14 20.49 -17.52 -9.69
N ILE A 15 19.30 -18.11 -9.62
CA ILE A 15 19.11 -19.55 -9.83
C ILE A 15 19.49 -19.94 -11.27
N TYR A 16 19.11 -19.14 -12.26
CA TYR A 16 19.49 -19.38 -13.65
C TYR A 16 21.01 -19.44 -13.84
N HIS A 17 21.76 -18.48 -13.28
CA HIS A 17 23.23 -18.47 -13.35
C HIS A 17 23.86 -19.66 -12.64
N ALA A 18 23.32 -20.03 -11.48
CA ALA A 18 23.77 -21.20 -10.73
C ALA A 18 23.61 -22.50 -11.53
N LEU A 19 22.42 -22.70 -12.12
CA LEU A 19 22.13 -23.89 -12.92
C LEU A 19 22.99 -23.96 -14.18
N LEU A 20 23.28 -22.82 -14.82
CA LEU A 20 24.22 -22.73 -15.94
C LEU A 20 25.63 -23.18 -15.54
N SER A 21 26.14 -22.66 -14.43
CA SER A 21 27.45 -23.03 -13.89
C SER A 21 27.53 -24.53 -13.55
N ILE A 22 26.47 -25.10 -12.96
CA ILE A 22 26.42 -26.53 -12.63
C ILE A 22 26.34 -27.39 -13.89
N GLY A 23 25.54 -26.97 -14.88
CA GLY A 23 25.42 -27.64 -16.16
C GLY A 23 26.75 -27.71 -16.92
N LEU A 24 27.54 -26.62 -16.89
CA LEU A 24 28.89 -26.58 -17.47
C LEU A 24 29.89 -27.47 -16.70
N ALA A 25 29.74 -27.60 -15.38
CA ALA A 25 30.60 -28.43 -14.54
C ALA A 25 30.30 -29.94 -14.63
N GLY A 26 29.15 -30.35 -15.18
CA GLY A 26 28.76 -31.75 -15.41
C GLY A 26 28.50 -32.59 -14.15
N GLN A 27 28.57 -31.99 -12.96
CA GLN A 27 28.36 -32.64 -11.66
C GLN A 27 27.43 -31.78 -10.80
N ALA A 28 26.19 -32.26 -10.61
CA ALA A 28 25.22 -31.60 -9.74
C ALA A 28 25.25 -32.24 -8.35
N THR A 29 26.06 -31.67 -7.45
CA THR A 29 26.06 -32.03 -6.02
C THR A 29 25.27 -31.02 -5.20
N ILE A 30 24.67 -31.46 -4.09
CA ILE A 30 23.89 -30.60 -3.18
C ILE A 30 24.71 -29.41 -2.67
N ASP A 31 26.00 -29.61 -2.41
CA ASP A 31 26.90 -28.54 -1.97
C ASP A 31 27.04 -27.41 -3.00
N ARG A 32 26.91 -27.72 -4.30
CA ARG A 32 26.99 -26.73 -5.39
C ARG A 32 25.70 -25.91 -5.57
N VAL A 33 24.55 -26.43 -5.14
CA VAL A 33 23.24 -25.73 -5.23
C VAL A 33 22.86 -24.98 -3.95
N ALA A 34 23.38 -25.38 -2.79
CA ALA A 34 22.99 -24.80 -1.51
C ALA A 34 23.29 -23.29 -1.39
N GLY A 35 24.46 -22.85 -1.86
CA GLY A 35 24.87 -21.44 -1.81
C GLY A 35 23.94 -20.50 -2.61
N PRO A 36 23.77 -20.71 -3.93
CA PRO A 36 22.93 -19.83 -4.76
C PRO A 36 21.45 -19.80 -4.35
N ILE A 37 20.92 -20.90 -3.81
CA ILE A 37 19.56 -20.93 -3.27
C ILE A 37 19.44 -20.01 -2.04
N GLY A 38 20.44 -20.00 -1.17
CA GLY A 38 20.49 -19.08 -0.03
C GLY A 38 20.49 -17.61 -0.44
N GLU A 39 21.27 -17.25 -1.46
CA GLU A 39 21.32 -15.88 -2.00
C GLU A 39 19.98 -15.46 -2.61
N ALA A 40 19.31 -16.37 -3.31
CA ALA A 40 17.98 -16.14 -3.86
C ALA A 40 16.94 -15.83 -2.76
N LEU A 41 16.99 -16.53 -1.61
CA LEU A 41 16.08 -16.24 -0.49
C LEU A 41 16.25 -14.82 0.06
N ILE A 42 17.50 -14.32 0.12
CA ILE A 42 17.79 -12.96 0.57
C ILE A 42 17.19 -11.92 -0.39
N MET A 43 17.27 -12.14 -1.71
CA MET A 43 16.68 -11.20 -2.69
C MET A 43 15.15 -11.10 -2.55
N THR A 44 14.48 -12.19 -2.21
CA THR A 44 13.03 -12.16 -1.92
C THR A 44 12.74 -11.38 -0.63
N ALA A 45 13.53 -11.62 0.41
CA ALA A 45 13.39 -10.91 1.69
C ALA A 45 13.55 -9.39 1.51
N LEU A 46 14.51 -8.95 0.70
CA LEU A 46 14.70 -7.54 0.37
C LEU A 46 13.51 -6.96 -0.43
N GLY A 47 13.00 -7.70 -1.42
CA GLY A 47 11.82 -7.30 -2.18
C GLY A 47 10.59 -7.05 -1.28
N LEU A 48 10.38 -7.92 -0.29
CA LEU A 48 9.31 -7.78 0.70
C LEU A 48 9.57 -6.64 1.69
N ALA A 49 10.81 -6.50 2.16
CA ALA A 49 11.21 -5.46 3.10
C ALA A 49 10.97 -4.04 2.54
N VAL A 50 11.13 -3.86 1.22
CA VAL A 50 10.82 -2.59 0.55
C VAL A 50 9.33 -2.48 0.21
N ALA A 51 8.68 -3.57 -0.20
CA ALA A 51 7.28 -3.55 -0.63
C ALA A 51 6.29 -3.21 0.49
N ILE A 52 6.47 -3.78 1.68
CA ILE A 52 5.50 -3.63 2.78
C ILE A 52 5.40 -2.17 3.24
N PRO A 53 6.50 -1.47 3.58
CA PRO A 53 6.43 -0.06 3.98
C PRO A 53 5.88 0.84 2.88
N ALA A 54 6.22 0.56 1.62
CA ALA A 54 5.73 1.35 0.48
C ALA A 54 4.20 1.28 0.33
N VAL A 55 3.60 0.09 0.51
CA VAL A 55 2.14 -0.07 0.45
C VAL A 55 1.45 0.58 1.64
N LEU A 56 2.02 0.47 2.85
CA LEU A 56 1.50 1.13 4.04
C LEU A 56 1.50 2.66 3.88
N GLY A 57 2.60 3.24 3.38
CA GLY A 57 2.70 4.66 3.08
C GLY A 57 1.65 5.10 2.06
N TYR A 58 1.53 4.39 0.93
CA TYR A 58 0.51 4.68 -0.07
C TYR A 58 -0.91 4.69 0.52
N ASN A 59 -1.26 3.68 1.32
CA ASN A 59 -2.58 3.61 1.94
C ASN A 59 -2.83 4.78 2.92
N ALA A 60 -1.82 5.16 3.72
CA ALA A 60 -1.91 6.30 4.62
C ALA A 60 -2.15 7.62 3.86
N LEU A 61 -1.41 7.84 2.76
CA LEU A 61 -1.59 9.00 1.89
C LEU A 61 -2.98 9.02 1.24
N VAL A 62 -3.45 7.89 0.71
CA VAL A 62 -4.79 7.78 0.11
C VAL A 62 -5.88 8.08 1.13
N ARG A 63 -5.74 7.59 2.37
CA ARG A 63 -6.67 7.89 3.45
C ARG A 63 -6.67 9.38 3.78
N GLY A 64 -5.51 10.01 3.85
CA GLY A 64 -5.39 11.47 4.04
C GLY A 64 -6.07 12.25 2.91
N ASN A 65 -5.83 11.86 1.66
CA ASN A 65 -6.43 12.50 0.49
C ASN A 65 -7.97 12.42 0.52
N LYS A 66 -8.53 11.28 0.92
CA LYS A 66 -9.99 11.13 1.08
C LYS A 66 -10.56 12.08 2.14
N ALA A 67 -9.85 12.30 3.24
CA ALA A 67 -10.29 13.24 4.27
C ALA A 67 -10.32 14.68 3.72
N VAL A 68 -9.26 15.10 3.02
CA VAL A 68 -9.18 16.44 2.40
C VAL A 68 -10.27 16.63 1.36
N LEU A 69 -10.48 15.64 0.48
CA LEU A 69 -11.57 15.66 -0.50
C LEU A 69 -12.94 15.74 0.17
N GLY A 70 -13.13 15.06 1.30
CA GLY A 70 -14.35 15.16 2.10
C GLY A 70 -14.62 16.58 2.57
N THR A 71 -13.62 17.24 3.16
CA THR A 71 -13.73 18.64 3.61
C THR A 71 -14.01 19.61 2.45
N LEU A 72 -13.32 19.44 1.32
CA LEU A 72 -13.56 20.24 0.12
C LEU A 72 -14.99 20.08 -0.40
N ASN A 73 -15.51 18.84 -0.39
CA ASN A 73 -16.88 18.58 -0.84
C ASN A 73 -17.92 19.19 0.11
N SER A 74 -17.71 19.10 1.42
CA SER A 74 -18.57 19.77 2.42
C SER A 74 -18.55 21.28 2.22
N PHE A 75 -17.37 21.88 2.04
CA PHE A 75 -17.24 23.31 1.75
C PHE A 75 -17.97 23.72 0.47
N ALA A 76 -17.85 22.94 -0.61
CA ALA A 76 -18.57 23.20 -1.85
C ALA A 76 -20.09 23.13 -1.68
N HIS A 77 -20.60 22.19 -0.86
CA HIS A 77 -22.02 22.09 -0.54
C HIS A 77 -22.50 23.31 0.24
N ASP A 78 -21.75 23.74 1.25
CA ASP A 78 -22.09 24.92 2.06
C ASP A 78 -22.11 26.20 1.21
N LEU A 79 -21.13 26.34 0.30
CA LEU A 79 -21.04 27.45 -0.63
C LEU A 79 -22.21 27.46 -1.62
N HIS A 80 -22.55 26.30 -2.20
CA HIS A 80 -23.70 26.17 -3.09
C HIS A 80 -25.02 26.49 -2.37
N ALA A 81 -25.21 25.98 -1.14
CA ALA A 81 -26.37 26.30 -0.33
C ALA A 81 -26.47 27.80 -0.03
N TYR A 82 -25.34 28.45 0.28
CA TYR A 82 -25.30 29.90 0.50
C TYR A 82 -25.70 30.69 -0.75
N PHE A 83 -25.19 30.31 -1.93
CA PHE A 83 -25.53 31.00 -3.19
C PHE A 83 -26.99 30.82 -3.60
N VAL A 84 -27.58 29.65 -3.37
CA VAL A 84 -28.97 29.36 -3.76
C VAL A 84 -29.98 29.93 -2.75
N THR A 85 -29.68 29.87 -1.46
CA THR A 85 -30.65 30.24 -0.40
C THR A 85 -30.41 31.61 0.24
N GLY A 86 -29.22 32.22 0.03
CA GLY A 86 -28.85 33.51 0.59
C GLY A 86 -28.58 33.52 2.11
N ALA A 87 -28.84 32.41 2.81
CA ALA A 87 -28.58 32.25 4.24
C ALA A 87 -27.26 31.52 4.46
N ARG A 88 -26.44 31.99 5.41
CA ARG A 88 -25.29 31.21 5.88
C ARG A 88 -25.81 29.92 6.49
N VAL A 89 -25.40 28.77 5.95
CA VAL A 89 -25.51 27.48 6.66
C VAL A 89 -24.59 27.58 7.86
N GLY A 90 -25.12 28.11 8.96
CA GLY A 90 -24.40 28.24 10.21
C GLY A 90 -24.13 26.87 10.80
N GLY A 91 -22.86 26.56 11.00
CA GLY A 91 -22.45 25.39 11.78
C GLY A 91 -23.08 25.43 13.17
N GLY A 92 -23.65 24.30 13.60
CA GLY A 92 -24.07 24.09 14.98
C GLY A 92 -25.51 24.51 15.30
N ALA A 93 -26.49 23.85 14.69
CA ALA A 93 -27.70 23.56 15.46
C ALA A 93 -27.34 22.38 16.37
N ASP A 94 -27.00 22.71 17.61
CA ASP A 94 -26.91 21.79 18.74
C ASP A 94 -28.23 21.01 18.80
N ALA A 95 -28.27 19.86 18.11
CA ALA A 95 -29.42 18.98 18.07
C ALA A 95 -29.50 18.35 19.47
N LYS A 96 -30.08 19.08 20.42
CA LYS A 96 -30.48 18.58 21.73
C LYS A 96 -31.37 17.38 21.46
N ILE A 97 -30.78 16.19 21.52
CA ILE A 97 -31.49 14.92 21.41
C ILE A 97 -32.27 14.79 22.71
N VAL A 98 -33.50 15.30 22.74
CA VAL A 98 -34.38 15.14 23.89
C VAL A 98 -34.90 13.71 23.85
N PRO A 99 -34.58 12.84 24.83
CA PRO A 99 -35.11 11.50 24.86
C PRO A 99 -36.63 11.58 25.09
N MET A 100 -37.40 10.92 24.23
CA MET A 100 -38.85 10.84 24.39
C MET A 100 -39.17 10.14 25.71
N LYS A 101 -39.86 10.84 26.61
CA LYS A 101 -40.36 10.27 27.87
C LYS A 101 -41.37 9.17 27.51
N LYS A 102 -41.03 7.92 27.81
CA LYS A 102 -41.94 6.78 27.72
C LYS A 102 -43.12 7.04 28.67
N ALA A 103 -44.33 7.05 28.10
CA ALA A 103 -45.59 7.00 28.84
C ALA A 103 -45.86 5.58 29.34
#